data_AF-A0A9W6V9B0-F1
#
_entry.id   AF-A0A9W6V9B0-F1
#
_cell.length_a   1.000
_cell.length_b   1.000
_cell.length_c   1.000
_cell.angle_alpha   90.00
_cell.angle_beta   90.00
_cell.angle_gamma   90.00
#
_symmetry.space_group_name_H-M   'P 1'
#
loop_
_entity.id
_entity.type
_entity.pdbx_description
1 polymer ?
#
loop_
_entity_poly.entity_id
_entity_poly.type
_entity_poly.pdbx_seq_one_letter_code
_entity_poly.pdbx_strand_id
1 'polypeptide(L)'
;MIGVAVLAVAGCTQVVAPPLNRAKPVPNYKPAPVDVKKVLGDLSTLDPCSLFEPSDFGGGKVIKSGSWDECPVSLPAASGSKIVSIGSVTRLDAIEGPVANPEEKDGFSTSVYTSPLAPCGRLLHLGDGTALSVHVMLPGEGQAAEVCPQIGQGFEKMLQRLKKTPKTVKHHTFPPGSTATMDPCAVAPAAALAAFPSRKDWPAKHTCEWSDPAGNTVRLTFGRTDPTWNTYLPVVTVAGKPSLKLEAPNSRDAICVLMTNGPKAPLSDGQVEQASLALTLKGNPDMAAACAQATQLAEQIWPVVPPAA
;
A
#
# COMPACT_ATOMS: atom_id res chain seq x y z
N MET A 1 30.20 10.25 -61.71
CA MET A 1 28.94 9.87 -61.04
C MET A 1 28.45 11.09 -60.27
N ILE A 2 27.39 11.74 -60.75
CA ILE A 2 26.82 12.95 -60.15
C ILE A 2 25.73 12.48 -59.17
N GLY A 3 25.97 12.67 -57.88
CA GLY A 3 25.02 12.34 -56.81
C GLY A 3 23.98 13.44 -56.65
N VAL A 4 22.71 13.10 -56.84
CA VAL A 4 21.56 13.99 -56.61
C VAL A 4 21.21 13.94 -55.13
N ALA A 5 21.41 15.06 -54.43
CA ALA A 5 20.95 15.25 -53.07
C ALA A 5 19.47 15.67 -53.07
N VAL A 6 18.59 14.79 -52.58
CA VAL A 6 17.16 15.08 -52.40
C VAL A 6 16.98 15.76 -51.04
N LEU A 7 16.75 17.07 -51.05
CA LEU A 7 16.34 17.85 -49.88
C LEU A 7 14.85 17.57 -49.59
N ALA A 8 14.57 16.71 -48.61
CA ALA A 8 13.23 16.51 -48.08
C ALA A 8 12.83 17.72 -47.24
N VAL A 9 11.94 18.56 -47.78
CA VAL A 9 11.36 19.70 -47.07
C VAL A 9 10.29 19.18 -46.11
N ALA A 10 10.68 18.91 -44.86
CA ALA A 10 9.73 18.61 -43.79
C ALA A 10 8.96 19.90 -43.44
N GLY A 11 7.78 20.07 -44.03
CA GLY A 11 6.88 21.18 -43.70
C GLY A 11 6.33 21.03 -42.30
N CYS A 12 6.80 21.86 -41.36
CA CYS A 12 6.18 22.03 -40.05
C CYS A 12 4.82 22.71 -40.23
N THR A 13 3.75 21.93 -40.40
CA THR A 13 2.38 22.46 -40.27
C THR A 13 2.15 22.82 -38.81
N GLN A 14 2.23 24.11 -38.49
CA GLN A 14 1.83 24.62 -37.17
C GLN A 14 0.33 24.35 -37.01
N VAL A 15 -0.01 23.45 -36.09
CA VAL A 15 -1.39 23.24 -35.66
C VAL A 15 -1.81 24.47 -34.86
N VAL A 16 -2.52 25.39 -35.51
CA VAL A 16 -3.12 26.55 -34.83
C VAL A 16 -4.34 26.05 -34.06
N ALA A 17 -4.21 25.92 -32.74
CA ALA A 17 -5.37 25.66 -31.90
C ALA A 17 -6.36 26.85 -32.00
N PRO A 18 -7.66 26.62 -32.24
CA PRO A 18 -8.63 27.69 -32.32
C PRO A 18 -8.71 28.44 -30.98
N PRO A 19 -8.95 29.76 -31.00
CA PRO A 19 -9.02 30.56 -29.78
C PRO A 19 -10.14 30.07 -28.85
N LEU A 20 -9.86 30.03 -27.55
CA LEU A 20 -10.72 29.44 -26.49
C LEU A 20 -12.16 29.96 -26.52
N ASN A 21 -12.38 31.20 -26.94
CA ASN A 21 -13.70 31.82 -27.06
C ASN A 21 -14.57 31.25 -28.21
N ARG A 22 -14.01 30.42 -29.09
CA ARG A 22 -14.74 29.69 -30.14
C ARG A 22 -14.97 28.21 -29.82
N ALA A 23 -14.40 27.72 -28.72
CA ALA A 23 -14.64 26.35 -28.28
C ALA A 23 -16.09 26.24 -27.79
N LYS A 24 -16.92 25.48 -28.51
CA LYS A 24 -18.24 25.07 -28.02
C LYS A 24 -18.07 23.80 -27.20
N PRO A 25 -18.69 23.67 -26.01
CA PRO A 25 -18.70 22.40 -25.29
C PRO A 25 -19.34 21.35 -26.20
N VAL A 26 -18.69 20.20 -26.34
CA VAL A 26 -19.27 19.06 -27.05
C VAL A 26 -20.27 18.40 -26.09
N PRO A 27 -21.58 18.45 -26.39
CA PRO A 27 -22.57 17.81 -25.54
C PRO A 27 -22.23 16.31 -25.44
N ASN A 28 -22.23 15.78 -24.22
CA ASN A 28 -21.96 14.36 -23.94
C ASN A 28 -20.52 13.87 -24.25
N TYR A 29 -19.52 14.76 -24.33
CA TYR A 29 -18.14 14.30 -24.37
C TYR A 29 -17.80 13.52 -23.10
N LYS A 30 -17.49 12.23 -23.28
CA LYS A 30 -16.92 11.37 -22.23
C LYS A 30 -15.43 11.20 -22.55
N PRO A 31 -14.52 11.63 -21.67
CA PRO A 31 -13.11 11.29 -21.81
C PRO A 31 -12.96 9.78 -21.98
N ALA A 32 -11.98 9.36 -22.80
CA ALA A 32 -11.63 7.95 -22.87
C ALA A 32 -11.24 7.44 -21.46
N PRO A 33 -11.64 6.20 -21.09
CA PRO A 33 -11.21 5.61 -19.84
C PRO A 33 -9.68 5.61 -19.72
N VAL A 34 -9.18 5.93 -18.54
CA VAL A 34 -7.76 5.83 -18.22
C VAL A 34 -7.46 4.40 -17.81
N ASP A 35 -6.50 3.77 -18.48
CA ASP A 35 -5.94 2.49 -18.04
C ASP A 35 -5.03 2.74 -16.83
N VAL A 36 -5.65 2.79 -15.64
CA VAL A 36 -4.98 3.07 -14.37
C VAL A 36 -3.85 2.08 -14.13
N LYS A 37 -4.07 0.80 -14.40
CA LYS A 37 -3.07 -0.25 -14.20
C LYS A 37 -1.83 -0.01 -15.06
N LYS A 38 -2.02 0.37 -16.32
CA LYS A 38 -0.91 0.77 -17.20
C LYS A 38 -0.19 2.03 -16.73
N VAL A 39 -0.91 2.99 -16.14
CA VAL A 39 -0.31 4.20 -15.56
C VAL A 39 0.50 3.88 -14.31
N LEU A 40 -0.01 3.01 -13.44
CA LEU A 40 0.65 2.61 -12.19
C LEU A 40 1.79 1.62 -12.41
N GLY A 41 1.80 0.89 -13.52
CA GLY A 41 2.86 -0.07 -13.85
C GLY A 41 2.83 -1.31 -12.95
N ASP A 42 4.02 -1.77 -12.55
CA ASP A 42 4.17 -2.91 -11.65
C ASP A 42 3.91 -2.50 -10.19
N LEU A 43 2.80 -2.99 -9.64
CA LEU A 43 2.37 -2.68 -8.27
C LEU A 43 3.33 -3.23 -7.20
N SER A 44 4.13 -4.26 -7.50
CA SER A 44 5.10 -4.80 -6.53
C SER A 44 6.31 -3.89 -6.32
N THR A 45 6.52 -2.94 -7.22
CA THR A 45 7.61 -1.97 -7.13
C THR A 45 7.10 -0.53 -7.08
N LEU A 46 5.79 -0.29 -7.10
CA LEU A 46 5.22 1.05 -7.09
C LEU A 46 5.72 1.85 -5.87
N ASP A 47 6.15 3.09 -6.07
CA ASP A 47 6.41 4.05 -5.00
C ASP A 47 5.14 4.88 -4.74
N PRO A 48 4.38 4.60 -3.67
CA PRO A 48 3.12 5.28 -3.40
C PRO A 48 3.30 6.78 -3.11
N CYS A 49 4.47 7.19 -2.64
CA CYS A 49 4.77 8.60 -2.37
C CYS A 49 4.95 9.41 -3.66
N SER A 50 5.20 8.76 -4.80
CA SER A 50 5.32 9.43 -6.10
C SER A 50 3.97 9.80 -6.72
N LEU A 51 2.87 9.30 -6.17
CA LEU A 51 1.52 9.49 -6.72
C LEU A 51 0.97 10.90 -6.48
N PHE A 52 1.50 11.63 -5.51
CA PHE A 52 0.99 12.91 -5.06
C PHE A 52 2.12 13.84 -4.58
N GLU A 53 1.79 15.11 -4.37
CA GLU A 53 2.62 16.04 -3.60
C GLU A 53 1.94 16.32 -2.26
N PRO A 54 2.66 16.48 -1.14
CA PRO A 54 2.01 16.72 0.15
C PRO A 54 1.13 17.99 0.19
N SER A 55 1.41 18.96 -0.68
CA SER A 55 0.58 20.15 -0.91
C SER A 55 -0.78 19.85 -1.54
N ASP A 56 -0.92 18.70 -2.23
CA ASP A 56 -2.20 18.25 -2.77
C ASP A 56 -3.23 18.06 -1.63
N PHE A 57 -2.78 17.61 -0.47
CA PHE A 57 -3.57 17.37 0.75
C PHE A 57 -3.53 18.53 1.78
N GLY A 58 -3.15 19.74 1.35
CA GLY A 58 -3.16 20.92 2.23
C GLY A 58 -1.88 21.12 3.04
N GLY A 59 -0.74 20.63 2.56
CA GLY A 59 0.57 20.86 3.19
C GLY A 59 0.93 19.79 4.21
N GLY A 60 0.56 18.54 3.95
CA GLY A 60 0.91 17.40 4.79
C GLY A 60 2.42 17.16 4.86
N LYS A 61 2.82 16.29 5.78
CA LYS A 61 4.21 15.81 5.91
C LYS A 61 4.24 14.31 5.69
N VAL A 62 4.99 13.84 4.71
CA VAL A 62 5.29 12.42 4.56
C VAL A 62 6.04 11.97 5.81
N ILE A 63 5.60 10.87 6.40
CA ILE A 63 6.26 10.25 7.56
C ILE A 63 6.87 8.91 7.15
N LYS A 64 7.85 8.42 7.91
CA LYS A 64 8.44 7.11 7.65
C LYS A 64 7.37 6.03 7.76
N SER A 65 7.28 5.17 6.75
CA SER A 65 6.34 4.05 6.71
C SER A 65 7.03 2.77 7.15
N GLY A 66 6.26 1.90 7.81
CA GLY A 66 6.61 0.50 8.03
C GLY A 66 6.42 -0.37 6.78
N SER A 67 5.73 0.18 5.77
CA SER A 67 5.27 -0.52 4.58
C SER A 67 5.91 0.04 3.31
N TRP A 68 5.93 -0.79 2.27
CA TRP A 68 6.24 -0.41 0.89
C TRP A 68 4.98 -0.05 0.09
N ASP A 69 3.81 -0.49 0.57
CA ASP A 69 2.54 -0.44 -0.17
C ASP A 69 1.78 0.87 0.03
N GLU A 70 2.22 1.70 0.97
CA GLU A 70 1.56 2.97 1.27
C GLU A 70 2.54 4.06 1.66
N CYS A 71 2.14 5.30 1.36
CA CYS A 71 2.81 6.51 1.78
C CYS A 71 1.95 7.20 2.86
N PRO A 72 2.32 7.07 4.15
CA PRO A 72 1.62 7.75 5.22
C PRO A 72 1.98 9.24 5.22
N VAL A 73 0.96 10.08 5.37
CA VAL A 73 1.08 11.53 5.44
C VAL A 73 0.39 12.04 6.70
N SER A 74 1.12 12.77 7.53
CA SER A 74 0.54 13.54 8.63
C SER A 74 -0.09 14.82 8.08
N LEU A 75 -1.40 14.94 8.22
CA LEU A 75 -2.18 16.12 7.85
C LEU A 75 -2.55 16.93 9.10
N PRO A 76 -2.49 18.27 9.04
CA PRO A 76 -3.02 19.11 10.11
C PRO A 76 -4.54 18.96 10.24
N ALA A 77 -5.01 18.90 11.48
CA ALA A 77 -6.42 18.84 11.87
C ALA A 77 -6.68 19.87 12.99
N ALA A 78 -7.96 20.18 13.25
CA ALA A 78 -8.30 21.15 14.30
C ALA A 78 -7.84 20.67 15.68
N SER A 79 -7.88 19.36 15.91
CA SER A 79 -7.49 18.68 17.14
C SER A 79 -6.07 18.08 17.10
N GLY A 80 -5.19 18.52 16.19
CA GLY A 80 -3.80 18.07 16.12
C GLY A 80 -3.40 17.62 14.72
N SER A 81 -3.05 16.35 14.54
CA SER A 81 -2.73 15.79 13.23
C SER A 81 -3.33 14.42 13.02
N LYS A 82 -3.67 14.09 11.77
CA LYS A 82 -4.17 12.78 11.35
C LYS A 82 -3.23 12.16 10.35
N ILE A 83 -2.98 10.86 10.48
CA ILE A 83 -2.19 10.12 9.51
C ILE A 83 -3.13 9.57 8.44
N VAL A 84 -2.85 9.88 7.18
CA VAL A 84 -3.56 9.37 6.01
C VAL A 84 -2.64 8.41 5.28
N SER A 85 -3.12 7.19 5.04
CA SER A 85 -2.49 6.22 4.15
C SER A 85 -2.90 6.53 2.71
N ILE A 86 -1.92 6.55 1.81
CA ILE A 86 -2.10 6.83 0.39
C ILE A 86 -1.42 5.72 -0.41
N GLY A 87 -2.17 5.08 -1.31
CA GLY A 87 -1.63 4.24 -2.37
C GLY A 87 -1.73 2.73 -2.16
N SER A 88 -2.22 2.28 -1.00
CA SER A 88 -2.45 0.85 -0.75
C SER A 88 -3.46 0.28 -1.75
N VAL A 89 -3.07 -0.78 -2.45
CA VAL A 89 -3.94 -1.47 -3.42
C VAL A 89 -4.49 -2.75 -2.79
N THR A 90 -5.81 -2.88 -2.81
CA THR A 90 -6.52 -4.05 -2.26
C THR A 90 -7.63 -4.51 -3.20
N ARG A 91 -8.15 -5.71 -2.97
CA ARG A 91 -9.36 -6.17 -3.65
C ARG A 91 -10.58 -5.46 -3.09
N LEU A 92 -11.54 -5.15 -3.95
CA LEU A 92 -12.78 -4.47 -3.57
C LEU A 92 -13.61 -5.28 -2.57
N ASP A 93 -13.61 -6.61 -2.70
CA ASP A 93 -14.33 -7.52 -1.79
C ASP A 93 -13.66 -7.68 -0.41
N ALA A 94 -12.43 -7.17 -0.27
CA ALA A 94 -11.70 -7.13 0.99
C ALA A 94 -11.88 -5.80 1.75
N ILE A 95 -12.59 -4.82 1.19
CA ILE A 95 -12.82 -3.53 1.83
C ILE A 95 -13.98 -3.69 2.82
N GLU A 96 -13.72 -3.38 4.08
CA GLU A 96 -14.74 -3.40 5.12
C GLU A 96 -15.63 -2.16 5.03
N GLY A 97 -16.94 -2.39 5.15
CA GLY A 97 -17.95 -1.33 5.17
C GLY A 97 -18.60 -1.06 3.81
N PRO A 98 -19.63 -0.18 3.78
CA PRO A 98 -20.30 0.19 2.55
C PRO A 98 -19.35 0.91 1.58
N VAL A 99 -19.29 0.41 0.35
CA VAL A 99 -18.65 1.06 -0.79
C VAL A 99 -19.74 1.66 -1.67
N ALA A 100 -19.65 2.96 -1.95
CA ALA A 100 -20.58 3.63 -2.86
C ALA A 100 -20.39 3.13 -4.30
N ASN A 101 -21.47 3.24 -5.09
CA ASN A 101 -21.40 2.94 -6.53
C ASN A 101 -20.26 3.72 -7.20
N PRO A 102 -19.50 3.09 -8.11
CA PRO A 102 -18.44 3.79 -8.82
C PRO A 102 -18.97 4.97 -9.62
N GLU A 103 -18.26 6.09 -9.54
CA GLU A 103 -18.48 7.31 -10.30
C GLU A 103 -17.32 7.53 -11.26
N GLU A 104 -17.66 7.87 -12.50
CA GLU A 104 -16.69 8.23 -13.52
C GLU A 104 -16.32 9.72 -13.39
N LYS A 105 -15.05 9.97 -13.07
CA LYS A 105 -14.49 11.32 -12.95
C LYS A 105 -13.23 11.44 -13.79
N ASP A 106 -13.26 12.31 -14.78
CA ASP A 106 -12.10 12.59 -15.65
C ASP A 106 -11.54 11.38 -16.43
N GLY A 107 -12.35 10.33 -16.61
CA GLY A 107 -11.94 9.06 -17.22
C GLY A 107 -11.43 8.02 -16.20
N PHE A 108 -11.48 8.32 -14.91
CA PHE A 108 -11.21 7.38 -13.83
C PHE A 108 -12.52 6.89 -13.21
N SER A 109 -12.57 5.61 -12.86
CA SER A 109 -13.65 5.06 -12.05
C SER A 109 -13.27 5.13 -10.57
N THR A 110 -14.09 5.80 -9.76
CA THR A 110 -13.78 6.11 -8.36
C THR A 110 -14.95 5.81 -7.43
N SER A 111 -14.69 5.45 -6.17
CA SER A 111 -15.73 5.30 -5.15
C SER A 111 -15.32 5.95 -3.84
N VAL A 112 -16.32 6.26 -3.02
CA VAL A 112 -16.14 6.53 -1.59
C VAL A 112 -16.46 5.25 -0.82
N TYR A 113 -15.72 4.99 0.24
CA TYR A 113 -16.10 3.96 1.21
C TYR A 113 -16.01 4.51 2.62
N THR A 114 -16.81 3.92 3.50
CA THR A 114 -16.89 4.33 4.90
C THR A 114 -16.76 3.11 5.78
N SER A 115 -15.79 3.12 6.68
CA SER A 115 -15.67 2.14 7.76
C SER A 115 -15.39 2.85 9.08
N PRO A 116 -15.51 2.17 10.23
CA PRO A 116 -15.12 2.74 11.52
C PRO A 116 -13.66 3.25 11.55
N LEU A 117 -12.79 2.63 10.75
CA LEU A 117 -11.37 3.01 10.64
C LEU A 117 -11.10 3.99 9.50
N ALA A 118 -11.98 4.07 8.49
CA ALA A 118 -11.84 4.93 7.31
C ALA A 118 -13.17 5.63 7.00
N PRO A 119 -13.57 6.68 7.76
CA PRO A 119 -14.88 7.30 7.62
C PRO A 119 -15.07 8.09 6.31
N CYS A 120 -14.00 8.31 5.55
CA CYS A 120 -14.02 9.03 4.29
C CYS A 120 -12.95 8.51 3.33
N GLY A 121 -12.85 7.19 3.22
CA GLY A 121 -11.95 6.55 2.28
C GLY A 121 -12.30 6.91 0.83
N ARG A 122 -11.28 6.92 -0.03
CA ARG A 122 -11.41 7.07 -1.48
C ARG A 122 -10.78 5.88 -2.16
N LEU A 123 -11.40 5.45 -3.26
CA LEU A 123 -10.95 4.34 -4.08
C LEU A 123 -10.80 4.80 -5.51
N LEU A 124 -9.65 4.50 -6.11
CA LEU A 124 -9.42 4.53 -7.54
C LEU A 124 -9.45 3.09 -8.04
N HIS A 125 -10.44 2.74 -8.87
CA HIS A 125 -10.60 1.37 -9.37
C HIS A 125 -9.60 1.10 -10.50
N LEU A 126 -9.02 -0.10 -10.50
CA LEU A 126 -8.04 -0.53 -11.51
C LEU A 126 -8.68 -1.34 -12.66
N GLY A 127 -9.96 -1.70 -12.53
CA GLY A 127 -10.73 -2.43 -13.56
C GLY A 127 -10.69 -3.97 -13.47
N ASP A 128 -9.90 -4.53 -12.55
CA ASP A 128 -9.74 -5.98 -12.33
C ASP A 128 -10.28 -6.45 -10.97
N GLY A 129 -11.20 -5.67 -10.37
CA GLY A 129 -11.72 -5.93 -9.02
C GLY A 129 -10.79 -5.46 -7.90
N THR A 130 -9.70 -4.76 -8.22
CA THR A 130 -8.84 -4.09 -7.25
C THR A 130 -9.01 -2.57 -7.28
N ALA A 131 -8.63 -1.92 -6.18
CA ALA A 131 -8.64 -0.48 -6.05
C ALA A 131 -7.45 0.03 -5.23
N LEU A 132 -6.89 1.15 -5.66
CA LEU A 132 -5.96 1.96 -4.89
C LEU A 132 -6.75 2.82 -3.91
N SER A 133 -6.34 2.82 -2.65
CA SER A 133 -7.05 3.49 -1.56
C SER A 133 -6.32 4.71 -1.02
N VAL A 134 -7.10 5.68 -0.55
CA VAL A 134 -6.65 6.83 0.25
C VAL A 134 -7.58 6.94 1.45
N HIS A 135 -7.05 6.82 2.67
CA HIS A 135 -7.87 6.80 3.88
C HIS A 135 -7.08 7.19 5.13
N VAL A 136 -7.79 7.55 6.21
CA VAL A 136 -7.15 7.80 7.52
C VAL A 136 -6.65 6.48 8.09
N MET A 137 -5.38 6.39 8.48
CA MET A 137 -4.70 5.14 8.82
C MET A 137 -4.95 4.67 10.26
N LEU A 138 -5.31 5.56 11.20
CA LEU A 138 -5.61 5.22 12.60
C LEU A 138 -6.52 6.29 13.24
N PRO A 139 -7.36 5.94 14.23
CA PRO A 139 -7.98 6.91 15.12
C PRO A 139 -6.92 7.49 16.08
N GLY A 140 -6.19 8.52 15.65
CA GLY A 140 -5.40 9.37 16.57
C GLY A 140 -6.32 10.25 17.43
N GLU A 141 -5.74 11.16 18.23
CA GLU A 141 -6.49 12.17 18.99
C GLU A 141 -7.39 13.01 18.05
N GLY A 142 -8.68 13.13 18.36
CA GLY A 142 -9.67 13.88 17.55
C GLY A 142 -10.51 13.06 16.57
N GLN A 143 -11.41 13.71 15.82
CA GLN A 143 -12.29 13.00 14.89
C GLN A 143 -11.66 12.87 13.50
N ALA A 144 -11.62 11.65 12.96
CA ALA A 144 -11.13 11.41 11.59
C ALA A 144 -11.93 12.18 10.52
N ALA A 145 -13.17 12.56 10.83
CA ALA A 145 -14.01 13.45 10.01
C ALA A 145 -13.36 14.81 9.70
N GLU A 146 -12.48 15.32 10.56
CA GLU A 146 -11.86 16.65 10.45
C GLU A 146 -10.96 16.81 9.21
N VAL A 147 -10.43 15.71 8.66
CA VAL A 147 -9.53 15.72 7.49
C VAL A 147 -10.18 15.22 6.21
N CYS A 148 -11.47 14.88 6.25
CA CYS A 148 -12.17 14.34 5.09
C CYS A 148 -12.26 15.31 3.89
N PRO A 149 -12.44 16.63 4.08
CA PRO A 149 -12.33 17.58 2.96
C PRO A 149 -10.94 17.57 2.32
N GLN A 150 -9.87 17.52 3.10
CA GLN A 150 -8.49 17.44 2.62
C GLN A 150 -8.24 16.14 1.85
N ILE A 151 -8.75 15.00 2.33
CA ILE A 151 -8.66 13.72 1.62
C ILE A 151 -9.36 13.79 0.26
N GLY A 152 -10.59 14.34 0.22
CA GLY A 152 -11.33 14.49 -1.02
C GLY A 152 -10.58 15.37 -2.04
N GLN A 153 -10.12 16.55 -1.61
CA GLN A 153 -9.39 17.48 -2.47
C GLN A 153 -8.03 16.92 -2.93
N GLY A 154 -7.28 16.30 -2.02
CA GLY A 154 -5.98 15.71 -2.34
C GLY A 154 -6.11 14.51 -3.28
N PHE A 155 -7.13 13.67 -3.09
CA PHE A 155 -7.44 12.58 -4.01
C PHE A 155 -7.76 13.10 -5.42
N GLU A 156 -8.55 14.16 -5.55
CA GLU A 156 -8.83 14.75 -6.87
C GLU A 156 -7.59 15.31 -7.56
N LYS A 157 -6.70 15.99 -6.82
CA LYS A 157 -5.43 16.48 -7.35
C LYS A 157 -4.48 15.34 -7.75
N MET A 158 -4.47 14.26 -6.98
CA MET A 158 -3.74 13.02 -7.31
C MET A 158 -4.23 12.45 -8.66
N LEU A 159 -5.54 12.36 -8.88
CA LEU A 159 -6.10 11.92 -10.18
C LEU A 159 -5.69 12.84 -11.32
N GLN A 160 -5.73 14.16 -11.11
CA GLN A 160 -5.28 15.13 -12.11
C GLN A 160 -3.80 14.96 -12.45
N ARG A 161 -2.95 14.65 -11.46
CA ARG A 161 -1.53 14.36 -11.65
C ARG A 161 -1.33 13.09 -12.46
N LEU A 162 -1.97 11.99 -12.09
CA LEU A 162 -1.92 10.73 -12.83
C LEU A 162 -2.31 10.91 -14.30
N LYS A 163 -3.33 11.75 -14.56
CA LYS A 163 -3.78 12.06 -15.92
C LYS A 163 -2.80 12.95 -16.71
N LYS A 164 -2.27 14.01 -16.09
CA LYS A 164 -1.42 15.01 -16.77
C LYS A 164 0.02 14.55 -16.92
N THR A 165 0.55 13.83 -15.94
CA THR A 165 1.95 13.43 -15.86
C THR A 165 2.09 11.95 -15.49
N PRO A 166 1.50 11.00 -16.23
CA PRO A 166 1.56 9.57 -15.89
C PRO A 166 3.01 9.04 -15.77
N LYS A 167 3.96 9.66 -16.47
CA LYS A 167 5.38 9.30 -16.43
C LYS A 167 6.11 9.70 -15.13
N THR A 168 5.45 10.41 -14.22
CA THR A 168 6.03 10.77 -12.91
C THR A 168 5.76 9.73 -11.83
N VAL A 169 4.94 8.71 -12.12
CA VAL A 169 4.81 7.54 -11.25
C VAL A 169 6.17 6.84 -11.20
N LYS A 170 6.72 6.69 -10.00
CA LYS A 170 8.02 6.07 -9.76
C LYS A 170 7.84 4.66 -9.25
N HIS A 171 8.91 3.89 -9.42
CA HIS A 171 9.04 2.57 -8.87
C HIS A 171 10.32 2.47 -8.04
N HIS A 172 10.23 1.76 -6.93
CA HIS A 172 11.37 1.33 -6.15
C HIS A 172 12.26 0.40 -6.97
N THR A 173 13.56 0.48 -6.72
CA THR A 173 14.54 -0.51 -7.19
C THR A 173 15.07 -1.24 -5.97
N PHE A 174 14.75 -2.52 -5.85
CA PHE A 174 15.18 -3.33 -4.73
C PHE A 174 16.47 -4.10 -5.09
N PRO A 175 17.46 -4.15 -4.18
CA PRO A 175 18.70 -4.88 -4.42
C PRO A 175 18.46 -6.40 -4.39
N PRO A 176 19.35 -7.20 -5.01
CA PRO A 176 19.31 -8.66 -4.89
C PRO A 176 19.31 -9.10 -3.42
N GLY A 177 18.44 -10.03 -3.06
CA GLY A 177 18.30 -10.54 -1.69
C GLY A 177 17.46 -9.65 -0.77
N SER A 178 16.79 -8.62 -1.28
CA SER A 178 15.79 -7.83 -0.55
C SER A 178 14.50 -8.62 -0.32
N THR A 179 13.92 -8.53 0.88
CA THR A 179 12.60 -9.09 1.19
C THR A 179 11.48 -8.41 0.40
N ALA A 180 11.68 -7.18 -0.07
CA ALA A 180 10.71 -6.49 -0.92
C ALA A 180 10.57 -7.14 -2.32
N THR A 181 11.53 -7.98 -2.73
CA THR A 181 11.40 -8.78 -3.97
C THR A 181 10.78 -10.16 -3.75
N MET A 182 10.54 -10.53 -2.49
CA MET A 182 10.01 -11.84 -2.12
C MET A 182 8.49 -11.78 -2.04
N ASP A 183 7.83 -12.77 -2.63
CA ASP A 183 6.39 -12.97 -2.45
C ASP A 183 6.15 -13.82 -1.19
N PRO A 184 5.58 -13.26 -0.10
CA PRO A 184 5.31 -14.00 1.13
C PRO A 184 4.42 -15.22 0.88
N CYS A 185 3.51 -15.17 -0.10
CA CYS A 185 2.65 -16.30 -0.44
C CYS A 185 3.42 -17.46 -1.08
N ALA A 186 4.56 -17.19 -1.72
CA ALA A 186 5.38 -18.18 -2.40
C ALA A 186 6.48 -18.75 -1.50
N VAL A 187 7.04 -17.93 -0.59
CA VAL A 187 8.19 -18.33 0.23
C VAL A 187 7.79 -19.02 1.53
N ALA A 188 6.57 -18.81 2.03
CA ALA A 188 6.11 -19.47 3.25
C ALA A 188 5.92 -20.99 3.01
N PRO A 189 6.55 -21.87 3.81
CA PRO A 189 6.45 -23.31 3.60
C PRO A 189 5.01 -23.82 3.73
N ALA A 190 4.51 -24.52 2.70
CA ALA A 190 3.15 -25.05 2.68
C ALA A 190 2.83 -25.96 3.88
N ALA A 191 3.82 -26.71 4.37
CA ALA A 191 3.67 -27.57 5.54
C ALA A 191 3.38 -26.78 6.82
N ALA A 192 4.00 -25.60 6.99
CA ALA A 192 3.76 -24.73 8.15
C ALA A 192 2.33 -24.16 8.14
N LEU A 193 1.76 -23.98 6.95
CA LEU A 193 0.46 -23.34 6.74
C LEU A 193 -0.67 -24.34 6.44
N ALA A 194 -0.43 -25.64 6.57
CA ALA A 194 -1.40 -26.68 6.22
C ALA A 194 -2.73 -26.56 7.01
N ALA A 195 -2.69 -25.98 8.21
CA ALA A 195 -3.88 -25.70 9.03
C ALA A 195 -4.71 -24.50 8.54
N PHE A 196 -4.17 -23.68 7.63
CA PHE A 196 -4.77 -22.44 7.13
C PHE A 196 -4.96 -22.52 5.60
N PRO A 197 -5.94 -23.31 5.11
CA PRO A 197 -6.06 -23.64 3.70
C PRO A 197 -6.51 -22.47 2.82
N SER A 198 -7.21 -21.48 3.38
CA SER A 198 -7.65 -20.30 2.65
C SER A 198 -6.51 -19.31 2.55
N ARG A 199 -6.26 -18.77 1.35
CA ARG A 199 -5.17 -17.82 1.10
C ARG A 199 -5.71 -16.53 0.50
N LYS A 200 -5.17 -15.40 0.95
CA LYS A 200 -5.40 -14.07 0.42
C LYS A 200 -4.05 -13.41 0.10
N ASP A 201 -3.92 -12.98 -1.13
CA ASP A 201 -2.77 -12.26 -1.68
C ASP A 201 -3.12 -10.80 -1.93
N TRP A 202 -2.12 -9.93 -1.80
CA TRP A 202 -2.24 -8.51 -2.11
C TRP A 202 -1.54 -8.20 -3.44
N PRO A 203 -2.09 -7.29 -4.27
CA PRO A 203 -1.51 -6.97 -5.58
C PRO A 203 -0.06 -6.50 -5.55
N ALA A 204 0.37 -5.82 -4.47
CA ALA A 204 1.74 -5.36 -4.28
C ALA A 204 2.71 -6.47 -3.83
N LYS A 205 2.21 -7.67 -3.53
CA LYS A 205 3.00 -8.87 -3.16
C LYS A 205 3.93 -8.71 -1.95
N HIS A 206 3.72 -7.72 -1.09
CA HIS A 206 4.46 -7.61 0.17
C HIS A 206 3.71 -8.20 1.38
N THR A 207 2.46 -8.61 1.21
CA THR A 207 1.66 -9.25 2.27
C THR A 207 0.93 -10.49 1.74
N CYS A 208 0.91 -11.54 2.55
CA CYS A 208 0.06 -12.71 2.37
C CYS A 208 -0.65 -13.04 3.67
N GLU A 209 -1.88 -13.53 3.56
CA GLU A 209 -2.65 -14.00 4.70
C GLU A 209 -3.23 -15.38 4.41
N TRP A 210 -3.20 -16.24 5.42
CA TRP A 210 -3.86 -17.53 5.42
C TRP A 210 -4.87 -17.59 6.55
N SER A 211 -5.96 -18.30 6.33
CA SER A 211 -7.00 -18.49 7.34
C SER A 211 -7.57 -19.90 7.37
N ASP A 212 -8.08 -20.27 8.54
CA ASP A 212 -8.80 -21.52 8.75
C ASP A 212 -10.33 -21.30 8.85
N PRO A 213 -11.15 -22.37 8.87
CA PRO A 213 -12.61 -22.24 9.01
C PRO A 213 -13.08 -21.65 10.35
N ALA A 214 -12.23 -21.67 11.39
CA ALA A 214 -12.52 -21.03 12.68
C ALA A 214 -12.28 -19.51 12.62
N GLY A 215 -11.66 -19.01 11.54
CA GLY A 215 -11.32 -17.61 11.36
C GLY A 215 -10.01 -17.21 12.03
N ASN A 216 -9.19 -18.18 12.45
CA ASN A 216 -7.81 -17.90 12.84
C ASN A 216 -7.03 -17.48 11.60
N THR A 217 -6.08 -16.56 11.76
CA THR A 217 -5.31 -16.03 10.64
C THR A 217 -3.82 -16.04 10.92
N VAL A 218 -3.04 -16.35 9.88
CA VAL A 218 -1.60 -16.14 9.83
C VAL A 218 -1.33 -15.10 8.75
N ARG A 219 -0.69 -13.99 9.08
CA ARG A 219 -0.30 -12.95 8.13
C ARG A 219 1.21 -12.79 8.13
N LEU A 220 1.82 -12.92 6.94
CA LEU A 220 3.23 -12.63 6.71
C LEU A 220 3.34 -11.37 5.86
N THR A 221 4.05 -10.37 6.38
CA THR A 221 4.27 -9.08 5.72
C THR A 221 5.77 -8.80 5.65
N PHE A 222 6.25 -8.41 4.47
CA PHE A 222 7.57 -7.83 4.25
C PHE A 222 7.43 -6.31 4.16
N GLY A 223 8.26 -5.62 4.92
CA GLY A 223 8.23 -4.17 5.04
C GLY A 223 9.59 -3.63 5.39
N ARG A 224 9.59 -2.47 6.04
CA ARG A 224 10.78 -1.81 6.55
C ARG A 224 10.50 -1.25 7.93
N THR A 225 11.51 -1.08 8.75
CA THR A 225 11.34 -0.46 10.05
C THR A 225 12.58 0.33 10.44
N ASP A 226 12.40 1.27 11.37
CA ASP A 226 13.55 1.77 12.12
C ASP A 226 14.00 0.64 13.07
N PRO A 227 15.26 0.18 13.02
CA PRO A 227 15.73 -0.90 13.89
C PRO A 227 15.58 -0.55 15.39
N THR A 228 15.46 0.73 15.71
CA THR A 228 15.24 1.25 17.07
C THR A 228 13.78 1.58 17.38
N TRP A 229 12.83 1.33 16.46
CA TRP A 229 11.45 1.80 16.61
C TRP A 229 10.79 1.30 17.89
N ASN A 230 11.21 0.13 18.40
CA ASN A 230 10.64 -0.40 19.62
C ASN A 230 11.64 -1.23 20.45
N THR A 231 12.54 -0.53 21.13
CA THR A 231 13.50 -1.11 22.08
C THR A 231 12.85 -1.68 23.33
N TYR A 232 11.55 -1.48 23.54
CA TYR A 232 10.82 -1.94 24.72
C TYR A 232 10.15 -3.31 24.53
N LEU A 233 10.04 -3.79 23.28
CA LEU A 233 9.48 -5.11 23.03
C LEU A 233 10.47 -6.21 23.46
N PRO A 234 9.99 -7.29 24.08
CA PRO A 234 10.83 -8.45 24.37
C PRO A 234 11.49 -8.99 23.10
N VAL A 235 12.79 -9.24 23.17
CA VAL A 235 13.53 -9.94 22.11
C VAL A 235 13.56 -11.43 22.45
N VAL A 236 13.09 -12.26 21.51
CA VAL A 236 13.18 -13.72 21.56
C VAL A 236 14.04 -14.21 20.40
N THR A 237 14.65 -15.37 20.53
CA THR A 237 15.40 -15.99 19.43
C THR A 237 14.55 -17.07 18.78
N VAL A 238 14.35 -16.99 17.47
CA VAL A 238 13.57 -17.96 16.69
C VAL A 238 14.37 -18.37 15.46
N ALA A 239 14.60 -19.68 15.27
CA ALA A 239 15.48 -20.21 14.22
C ALA A 239 16.85 -19.49 14.13
N GLY A 240 17.44 -19.16 15.30
CA GLY A 240 18.73 -18.46 15.38
C GLY A 240 18.70 -16.97 15.04
N LYS A 241 17.52 -16.39 14.78
CA LYS A 241 17.36 -14.95 14.52
C LYS A 241 16.74 -14.22 15.71
N PRO A 242 17.29 -13.07 16.12
CA PRO A 242 16.60 -12.15 17.02
C PRO A 242 15.27 -11.71 16.43
N SER A 243 14.21 -11.80 17.21
CA SER A 243 12.86 -11.43 16.84
C SER A 243 12.21 -10.61 17.94
N LEU A 244 11.63 -9.47 17.61
CA LEU A 244 10.78 -8.71 18.53
C LEU A 244 9.44 -9.43 18.65
N LYS A 245 8.96 -9.60 19.89
CA LYS A 245 7.65 -10.19 20.19
C LYS A 245 6.69 -9.12 20.68
N LEU A 246 5.54 -9.01 20.03
CA LEU A 246 4.43 -8.16 20.45
C LEU A 246 3.21 -9.04 20.76
N GLU A 247 2.65 -8.85 21.95
CA GLU A 247 1.42 -9.48 22.41
C GLU A 247 0.31 -8.42 22.41
N ALA A 248 -0.74 -8.62 21.60
CA ALA A 248 -1.84 -7.68 21.44
C ALA A 248 -3.17 -8.37 21.78
N PRO A 249 -3.55 -8.43 23.07
CA PRO A 249 -4.82 -9.02 23.45
C PRO A 249 -6.00 -8.16 22.96
N ASN A 250 -7.03 -8.79 22.41
CA ASN A 250 -8.26 -8.11 21.99
C ASN A 250 -9.49 -8.85 22.54
N SER A 251 -9.85 -8.60 23.80
CA SER A 251 -11.05 -9.06 24.57
C SER A 251 -11.52 -10.53 24.44
N ARG A 252 -11.63 -11.08 23.22
CA ARG A 252 -11.97 -12.46 22.87
C ARG A 252 -10.90 -13.15 22.01
N ASP A 253 -9.98 -12.39 21.42
CA ASP A 253 -8.94 -12.88 20.51
C ASP A 253 -7.55 -12.67 21.11
N ALA A 254 -6.62 -13.54 20.74
CA ALA A 254 -5.20 -13.41 21.04
C ALA A 254 -4.41 -13.16 19.75
N ILE A 255 -3.62 -12.09 19.72
CA ILE A 255 -2.77 -11.74 18.57
C ILE A 255 -1.31 -11.73 19.02
N CYS A 256 -0.51 -12.62 18.44
CA CYS A 256 0.94 -12.59 18.63
C CYS A 256 1.64 -12.20 17.33
N VAL A 257 2.53 -11.22 17.40
CA VAL A 257 3.33 -10.75 16.26
C VAL A 257 4.81 -10.97 16.55
N LEU A 258 5.48 -11.65 15.64
CA LEU A 258 6.93 -11.83 15.64
C LEU A 258 7.53 -11.05 14.47
N MET A 259 8.54 -10.24 14.76
CA MET A 259 9.20 -9.41 13.76
C MET A 259 10.70 -9.68 13.76
N THR A 260 11.28 -10.01 12.62
CA THR A 260 12.74 -10.15 12.47
C THR A 260 13.27 -9.19 11.43
N ASN A 261 14.44 -8.63 11.70
CA ASN A 261 15.09 -7.70 10.79
C ASN A 261 15.84 -8.47 9.69
N GLY A 262 15.74 -7.95 8.48
CA GLY A 262 16.49 -8.39 7.31
C GLY A 262 17.61 -7.40 6.96
N PRO A 263 18.03 -7.38 5.67
CA PRO A 263 19.07 -6.50 5.17
C PRO A 263 18.73 -5.01 5.38
N LYS A 264 19.71 -4.13 5.14
CA LYS A 264 19.45 -2.68 5.12
C LYS A 264 18.41 -2.35 4.05
N ALA A 265 17.39 -1.57 4.41
CA ALA A 265 16.35 -1.22 3.46
C ALA A 265 16.90 -0.23 2.43
N PRO A 266 16.70 -0.49 1.13
CA PRO A 266 17.12 0.41 0.08
C PRO A 266 16.41 1.76 0.24
N LEU A 267 17.15 2.85 0.02
CA LEU A 267 16.59 4.20 -0.08
C LEU A 267 15.96 4.74 1.22
N SER A 268 16.44 4.28 2.38
CA SER A 268 15.93 4.71 3.67
C SER A 268 17.05 5.17 4.62
N ASP A 269 16.83 6.30 5.30
CA ASP A 269 17.74 6.83 6.31
C ASP A 269 17.74 5.92 7.55
N GLY A 270 18.57 4.88 7.49
CA GLY A 270 18.83 3.96 8.59
C GLY A 270 17.77 2.89 8.84
N GLN A 271 16.75 2.73 7.97
CA GLN A 271 15.80 1.64 8.13
C GLN A 271 16.40 0.30 7.69
N VAL A 272 15.88 -0.76 8.27
CA VAL A 272 16.14 -2.15 7.87
C VAL A 272 14.88 -2.72 7.26
N GLU A 273 15.04 -3.68 6.36
CA GLU A 273 13.91 -4.50 5.93
C GLU A 273 13.44 -5.35 7.12
N GLN A 274 12.15 -5.66 7.15
CA GLN A 274 11.57 -6.43 8.23
C GLN A 274 10.59 -7.45 7.69
N ALA A 275 10.63 -8.66 8.25
CA ALA A 275 9.56 -9.64 8.12
C ALA A 275 8.72 -9.64 9.39
N SER A 276 7.41 -9.54 9.26
CA SER A 276 6.44 -9.58 10.35
C SER A 276 5.48 -10.75 10.14
N LEU A 277 5.40 -11.63 11.14
CA LEU A 277 4.48 -12.75 11.17
C LEU A 277 3.47 -12.52 12.31
N ALA A 278 2.21 -12.31 11.97
CA ALA A 278 1.12 -12.18 12.93
C ALA A 278 0.24 -13.43 12.92
N LEU A 279 0.01 -14.04 14.08
CA LEU A 279 -1.01 -15.06 14.28
C LEU A 279 -2.15 -14.47 15.12
N THR A 280 -3.37 -14.59 14.62
CA THR A 280 -4.60 -14.27 15.37
C THR A 280 -5.36 -15.55 15.65
N LEU A 281 -5.61 -15.83 16.93
CA LEU A 281 -6.52 -16.88 17.38
C LEU A 281 -7.88 -16.27 17.72
N LYS A 282 -8.87 -16.53 16.88
CA LYS A 282 -10.21 -15.94 17.00
C LYS A 282 -11.03 -16.66 18.07
N GLY A 283 -11.65 -15.90 18.96
CA GLY A 283 -12.44 -16.44 20.08
C GLY A 283 -11.60 -17.18 21.13
N ASN A 284 -10.28 -17.09 21.06
CA ASN A 284 -9.36 -17.67 22.03
C ASN A 284 -8.46 -16.58 22.62
N PRO A 285 -8.66 -16.18 23.90
CA PRO A 285 -7.85 -15.15 24.55
C PRO A 285 -6.50 -15.67 25.09
N ASP A 286 -6.14 -16.94 24.86
CA ASP A 286 -4.87 -17.51 25.34
C ASP A 286 -3.67 -16.98 24.54
N MET A 287 -3.10 -15.88 25.04
CA MET A 287 -1.90 -15.25 24.47
C MET A 287 -0.67 -16.17 24.46
N ALA A 288 -0.51 -17.03 25.46
CA ALA A 288 0.63 -17.93 25.54
C ALA A 288 0.55 -18.99 24.42
N ALA A 289 -0.65 -19.53 24.18
CA ALA A 289 -0.90 -20.44 23.07
C ALA A 289 -0.68 -19.77 21.71
N ALA A 290 -1.18 -18.54 21.52
CA ALA A 290 -0.96 -17.78 20.29
C ALA A 290 0.54 -17.56 20.02
N CYS A 291 1.31 -17.12 21.01
CA CYS A 291 2.74 -16.91 20.80
C CYS A 291 3.56 -18.19 20.65
N ALA A 292 3.17 -19.29 21.30
CA ALA A 292 3.81 -20.58 21.09
C ALA A 292 3.61 -21.05 19.64
N GLN A 293 2.39 -20.97 19.10
CA GLN A 293 2.10 -21.32 17.72
C GLN A 293 2.77 -20.37 16.72
N ALA A 294 2.75 -19.06 16.97
CA ALA A 294 3.45 -18.08 16.13
C ALA A 294 4.96 -18.37 16.08
N THR A 295 5.56 -18.78 17.19
CA THR A 295 6.97 -19.17 17.26
C THR A 295 7.24 -20.41 16.40
N GLN A 296 6.42 -21.45 16.50
CA GLN A 296 6.55 -22.66 15.68
C GLN A 296 6.43 -22.37 14.17
N LEU A 297 5.51 -21.48 13.78
CA LEU A 297 5.39 -21.01 12.40
C LEU A 297 6.63 -20.24 11.95
N ALA A 298 7.11 -19.31 12.79
CA ALA A 298 8.30 -18.52 12.51
C ALA A 298 9.58 -19.39 12.43
N GLU A 299 9.69 -20.48 13.19
CA GLU A 299 10.81 -21.43 13.08
C GLU A 299 10.95 -22.01 11.66
N GLN A 300 9.84 -22.14 10.94
CA GLN A 300 9.81 -22.63 9.55
C GLN A 300 9.99 -21.51 8.51
N ILE A 301 9.53 -20.30 8.80
CA ILE A 301 9.55 -19.17 7.86
C ILE A 301 10.87 -18.39 7.94
N TRP A 302 11.40 -18.15 9.13
CA TRP A 302 12.62 -17.35 9.29
C TRP A 302 13.84 -17.87 8.54
N PRO A 303 14.06 -19.18 8.36
CA PRO A 303 15.16 -19.68 7.53
C PRO A 303 15.16 -19.17 6.08
N VAL A 304 14.01 -18.81 5.51
CA VAL A 304 13.93 -18.24 4.14
C VAL A 304 14.07 -16.72 4.12
N VAL A 305 13.96 -16.04 5.27
CA VAL A 305 14.15 -14.59 5.36
C VAL A 305 15.66 -14.29 5.33
N PRO A 306 16.14 -13.42 4.44
CA PRO A 306 17.53 -13.00 4.38
C PRO A 306 18.06 -12.54 5.75
N PRO A 307 19.35 -12.76 6.06
CA PRO A 307 19.92 -12.34 7.33
C PRO A 307 19.94 -10.81 7.46
N ALA A 308 19.95 -10.34 8.71
CA ALA A 308 20.25 -8.95 9.00
C ALA A 308 21.68 -8.60 8.56
N ALA A 309 21.87 -7.37 8.10
CA ALA A 309 23.17 -6.83 7.68
C ALA A 309 23.98 -6.26 8.86
#